data_AF-A0A5C6A6N9-F1
#
_entry.id   AF-A0A5C6A6N9-F1
#
_cell.length_a   1.000
_cell.length_b   1.000
_cell.length_c   1.000
_cell.angle_alpha   90.00
_cell.angle_beta   90.00
_cell.angle_gamma   90.00
#
_symmetry.space_group_name_H-M   'P 1'
#
loop_
_entity.id
_entity.type
_entity.pdbx_description
1 polymer ?
#
loop_
_entity_poly.entity_id
_entity_poly.type
_entity_poly.pdbx_seq_one_letter_code
_entity_poly.pdbx_strand_id
1 'polypeptide(L)'
;MTDTPDDSPQENSQPTDHPTGEDSPGCLPAVVAGTLLMLIVAFVLCGVTTWILFQKRTEIASRSLQGFIPNIEQSLLEPDDKARVIEQLETLINQMRDPNYDPAQAAAIMQRIVRLPIPHWGELDAVESFVRKELEGDEQQQAVKQLSRVRRAVEMNQATVFDIVDVLEPVAVIDETPIGRSLKTKLTRQDVDEVIVRAKRLADRAEITDQKFDRVDMADILAREIQTAKTEGGY
;
A
#
# COMPACT_ATOMS: atom_id res chain seq x y z
N MET A 1 -92.69 24.13 38.29
CA MET A 1 -92.60 24.26 39.76
C MET A 1 -91.11 24.17 40.11
N THR A 2 -90.43 25.28 40.35
CA THR A 2 -90.23 25.89 41.69
C THR A 2 -89.73 24.88 42.71
N ASP A 3 -88.44 24.94 43.07
CA ASP A 3 -88.09 25.56 44.35
C ASP A 3 -86.63 26.01 44.40
N THR A 4 -86.38 26.96 45.29
CA THR A 4 -85.19 27.83 45.39
C THR A 4 -84.36 27.42 46.64
N PRO A 5 -83.44 28.23 47.22
CA PRO A 5 -82.03 27.90 47.44
C PRO A 5 -81.65 27.81 48.94
N ASP A 6 -80.38 27.56 49.24
CA ASP A 6 -79.53 28.21 50.28
C ASP A 6 -78.25 27.35 50.39
N ASP A 7 -77.04 27.87 50.54
CA ASP A 7 -76.64 28.86 51.54
C ASP A 7 -75.29 29.46 51.12
N SER A 8 -75.12 30.77 51.31
CA SER A 8 -73.82 31.49 51.19
C SER A 8 -73.36 31.84 52.62
N PRO A 9 -72.05 31.99 52.94
CA PRO A 9 -71.45 33.31 52.68
C PRO A 9 -69.89 33.40 52.60
N GLN A 10 -69.48 34.50 51.95
CA GLN A 10 -68.38 35.42 52.31
C GLN A 10 -66.91 35.01 52.17
N GLU A 11 -66.33 35.58 51.11
CA GLU A 11 -65.05 36.31 51.07
C GLU A 11 -64.55 36.86 52.43
N ASN A 12 -63.28 36.58 52.73
CA ASN A 12 -62.46 37.50 53.52
C ASN A 12 -61.05 37.53 52.91
N SER A 13 -60.76 38.61 52.17
CA SER A 13 -59.41 38.96 51.73
C SER A 13 -58.65 39.58 52.90
N GLN A 14 -57.39 39.21 53.11
CA GLN A 14 -56.25 40.13 53.03
C GLN A 14 -54.90 39.46 53.39
N PRO A 15 -53.77 40.08 52.98
CA PRO A 15 -52.63 39.42 52.37
C PRO A 15 -51.45 39.29 53.34
N THR A 16 -50.60 38.29 53.13
CA THR A 16 -49.21 38.35 53.57
C THR A 16 -48.36 37.38 52.80
N ASP A 17 -47.18 37.89 52.48
CA ASP A 17 -45.94 37.18 52.19
C ASP A 17 -45.78 36.51 50.82
N HIS A 18 -45.01 37.22 49.99
CA HIS A 18 -43.97 36.54 49.23
C HIS A 18 -42.90 36.02 50.20
N PRO A 19 -42.60 34.71 50.21
CA PRO A 19 -41.24 34.24 50.34
C PRO A 19 -40.75 33.84 48.95
N THR A 20 -39.72 34.55 48.48
CA THR A 20 -38.73 34.00 47.55
C THR A 20 -38.23 32.65 48.04
N GLY A 21 -38.32 31.63 47.19
CA GLY A 21 -37.60 30.37 47.39
C GLY A 21 -38.36 29.17 46.84
N GLU A 22 -37.96 28.72 45.65
CA GLU A 22 -37.59 27.31 45.39
C GLU A 22 -37.17 27.18 43.91
N ASP A 23 -35.90 27.51 43.66
CA ASP A 23 -35.16 27.09 42.47
C ASP A 23 -35.18 25.56 42.40
N SER A 24 -36.18 25.01 41.70
CA SER A 24 -36.19 23.60 41.34
C SER A 24 -35.00 23.35 40.40
N PRO A 25 -34.08 22.42 40.71
CA PRO A 25 -32.87 22.23 39.93
C PRO A 25 -33.28 21.68 38.56
N GLY A 26 -33.40 22.56 37.57
CA GLY A 26 -33.79 22.20 36.22
C GLY A 26 -32.87 21.11 35.71
N CYS A 27 -33.39 20.09 35.04
CA CYS A 27 -32.59 18.96 34.53
C CYS A 27 -31.58 19.37 33.44
N LEU A 28 -31.53 20.65 33.04
CA LEU A 28 -30.63 21.20 32.03
C LEU A 28 -29.13 20.98 32.32
N PRO A 29 -28.59 21.23 33.53
CA PRO A 29 -27.19 20.94 33.85
C PRO A 29 -26.88 19.45 33.82
N ALA A 30 -27.86 18.59 34.17
CA ALA A 30 -27.69 17.15 34.12
C ALA A 30 -27.64 16.62 32.68
N VAL A 31 -28.46 17.16 31.77
CA VAL A 31 -28.43 16.83 30.34
C VAL A 31 -27.13 17.34 29.70
N VAL A 32 -26.69 18.55 30.01
CA VAL A 32 -25.43 19.11 29.52
C VAL A 32 -24.24 18.29 30.04
N ALA A 33 -24.19 17.96 31.33
CA ALA A 33 -23.15 17.11 31.89
C ALA A 33 -23.14 15.69 31.27
N GLY A 34 -24.32 15.11 31.03
CA GLY A 34 -24.47 13.81 30.37
C GLY A 34 -23.97 13.81 28.92
N THR A 35 -24.29 14.85 28.14
CA THR A 35 -23.80 14.98 26.76
C THR A 35 -22.29 15.23 26.71
N LEU A 36 -21.74 15.99 27.65
CA LEU A 36 -20.30 16.24 27.77
C LEU A 36 -19.55 14.93 28.11
N LEU A 37 -20.08 14.12 29.03
CA LEU A 37 -19.51 12.82 29.35
C LEU A 37 -19.56 11.85 28.15
N MET A 38 -20.67 11.84 27.40
CA MET A 38 -20.76 11.06 26.17
C MET A 38 -19.73 11.49 25.11
N LEU A 39 -19.49 12.80 24.95
CA LEU A 39 -18.45 13.30 24.05
C LEU A 39 -17.04 12.88 24.48
N ILE A 40 -16.74 12.93 25.78
CA ILE A 40 -15.45 12.48 26.32
C ILE A 40 -15.27 10.98 26.07
N VAL A 41 -16.30 10.17 26.33
CA VAL A 41 -16.26 8.72 26.06
C VAL A 41 -16.06 8.45 24.58
N ALA A 42 -16.78 9.16 23.69
CA ALA A 42 -16.63 9.02 22.25
C ALA A 42 -15.21 9.40 21.78
N PHE A 43 -14.62 10.46 22.34
CA PHE A 43 -13.25 10.88 22.02
C PHE A 43 -12.22 9.85 22.47
N VAL A 44 -12.35 9.32 23.69
CA VAL A 44 -11.46 8.26 24.20
C VAL A 44 -11.58 6.99 23.36
N LEU A 45 -12.81 6.56 23.02
CA LEU A 45 -13.03 5.39 22.17
C LEU A 45 -12.44 5.60 20.77
N CYS A 46 -12.57 6.79 20.19
CA CYS A 46 -11.94 7.14 18.91
C CYS A 46 -10.41 7.05 19.03
N GLY A 47 -9.81 7.65 20.06
CA GLY A 47 -8.37 7.58 20.30
C GLY A 47 -7.85 6.15 20.47
N VAL A 48 -8.53 5.32 21.26
CA VAL A 48 -8.17 3.91 21.49
C VAL A 48 -8.31 3.09 20.22
N THR A 49 -9.41 3.25 19.47
CA THR A 49 -9.60 2.51 18.21
C THR A 49 -8.58 2.91 17.15
N THR A 50 -8.27 4.20 17.03
CA THR A 50 -7.19 4.68 16.17
C THR A 50 -5.83 4.12 16.59
N TRP A 51 -5.51 4.11 17.88
CA TRP A 51 -4.27 3.48 18.40
C TRP A 51 -4.17 1.99 18.03
N ILE A 52 -5.23 1.23 18.27
CA ILE A 52 -5.29 -0.20 17.93
C ILE A 52 -5.13 -0.41 16.41
N LEU A 53 -5.78 0.41 15.59
CA LEU A 53 -5.64 0.34 14.14
C LEU A 53 -4.21 0.62 13.68
N PHE A 54 -3.50 1.56 14.31
CA PHE A 54 -2.10 1.84 13.97
C PHE A 54 -1.18 0.67 14.34
N GLN A 55 -1.37 0.02 15.50
CA GLN A 55 -0.60 -1.18 15.84
C GLN A 55 -0.84 -2.33 14.84
N LYS A 56 -2.06 -2.46 14.33
CA LYS A 56 -2.41 -3.49 13.35
C LYS A 56 -1.79 -3.27 11.97
N ARG A 57 -1.39 -2.04 11.60
CA ARG A 57 -0.81 -1.76 10.28
C ARG A 57 0.51 -2.48 10.05
N THR A 58 1.40 -2.47 11.04
CA THR A 58 2.70 -3.16 10.94
C THR A 58 2.54 -4.69 10.90
N GLU A 59 1.56 -5.22 11.65
CA GLU A 59 1.19 -6.65 11.59
C GLU A 59 0.65 -7.05 10.21
N ILE A 60 -0.17 -6.20 9.59
CA ILE A 60 -0.66 -6.44 8.21
C ILE A 60 0.49 -6.37 7.21
N ALA A 61 1.36 -5.36 7.29
CA ALA A 61 2.50 -5.21 6.38
C ALA A 61 3.44 -6.43 6.42
N SER A 62 3.83 -6.87 7.62
CA SER A 62 4.68 -8.05 7.79
C SER A 62 4.01 -9.33 7.26
N ARG A 63 2.70 -9.52 7.47
CA ARG A 63 1.96 -10.64 6.88
C ARG A 63 1.88 -10.57 5.36
N SER A 64 1.68 -9.38 4.78
CA SER A 64 1.64 -9.20 3.33
C SER A 64 2.99 -9.53 2.70
N LEU A 65 4.10 -9.08 3.27
CA LEU A 65 5.44 -9.44 2.81
C LEU A 65 5.69 -10.95 2.96
N GLN A 66 5.25 -11.55 4.08
CA GLN A 66 5.37 -12.99 4.27
C GLN A 66 4.59 -13.79 3.21
N GLY A 67 3.39 -13.32 2.83
CA GLY A 67 2.61 -13.92 1.73
C GLY A 67 3.21 -13.68 0.34
N PHE A 68 4.12 -12.71 0.20
CA PHE A 68 4.78 -12.39 -1.07
C PHE A 68 6.04 -13.23 -1.33
N ILE A 69 6.71 -13.74 -0.28
CA ILE A 69 7.90 -14.58 -0.40
C ILE A 69 7.71 -15.77 -1.37
N PRO A 70 6.60 -16.55 -1.32
CA PRO A 70 6.38 -17.64 -2.26
C PRO A 70 6.38 -17.21 -3.74
N ASN A 71 5.94 -15.98 -4.04
CA ASN A 71 5.97 -15.45 -5.39
C ASN A 71 7.43 -15.22 -5.85
N ILE A 72 8.31 -14.82 -4.95
CA ILE A 72 9.74 -14.61 -5.23
C ILE A 72 10.44 -15.96 -5.38
N GLU A 73 10.14 -16.93 -4.53
CA GLU A 73 10.68 -18.28 -4.61
C GLU A 73 10.40 -18.92 -5.98
N GLN A 74 9.19 -18.73 -6.49
CA GLN A 74 8.73 -19.25 -7.78
C GLN A 74 9.12 -18.38 -8.99
N SER A 75 9.66 -17.19 -8.76
CA SER A 75 10.09 -16.30 -9.84
C SER A 75 11.28 -16.84 -10.62
N LEU A 76 11.56 -16.24 -11.78
CA LEU A 76 12.71 -16.56 -12.62
C LEU A 76 13.99 -15.81 -12.21
N LEU A 77 14.02 -15.18 -11.03
CA LEU A 77 15.24 -14.55 -10.52
C LEU A 77 16.40 -15.55 -10.46
N GLU A 78 17.60 -15.04 -10.74
CA GLU A 78 18.84 -15.79 -10.55
C GLU A 78 18.93 -16.32 -9.12
N PRO A 79 19.42 -17.56 -8.88
CA PRO A 79 19.45 -18.16 -7.55
C PRO A 79 20.07 -17.28 -6.45
N ASP A 80 21.20 -16.64 -6.72
CA ASP A 80 21.91 -15.81 -5.74
C ASP A 80 21.15 -14.50 -5.46
N ASP A 81 20.65 -13.82 -6.49
CA ASP A 81 19.83 -12.61 -6.37
C ASP A 81 18.51 -12.92 -5.61
N LYS A 82 17.85 -14.03 -5.97
CA LYS A 82 16.65 -14.53 -5.31
C LYS A 82 16.87 -14.77 -3.82
N ALA A 83 17.94 -15.47 -3.46
CA ALA A 83 18.27 -15.75 -2.06
C ALA A 83 18.48 -14.45 -1.27
N ARG A 84 19.20 -13.49 -1.83
CA ARG A 84 19.44 -12.18 -1.21
C ARG A 84 18.15 -11.36 -1.07
N VAL A 85 17.26 -11.38 -2.06
CA VAL A 85 15.94 -10.72 -1.96
C VAL A 85 15.12 -11.33 -0.83
N ILE A 86 15.03 -12.67 -0.76
CA ILE A 86 14.28 -13.37 0.28
C ILE A 86 14.85 -13.04 1.67
N GLU A 87 16.16 -13.13 1.85
CA GLU A 87 16.83 -12.81 3.11
C GLU A 87 16.54 -11.37 3.58
N GLN A 88 16.56 -10.40 2.66
CA GLN A 88 16.22 -9.01 2.97
C GLN A 88 14.77 -8.85 3.43
N LEU A 89 13.83 -9.53 2.76
CA LEU A 89 12.41 -9.49 3.14
C LEU A 89 12.15 -10.19 4.47
N GLU A 90 12.76 -11.34 4.72
CA GLU A 90 12.66 -12.05 6.01
C GLU A 90 13.24 -11.23 7.15
N THR A 91 14.39 -10.62 6.93
CA THR A 91 15.01 -9.69 7.88
C THR A 91 14.09 -8.52 8.18
N LEU A 92 13.50 -7.91 7.14
CA LEU A 92 12.56 -6.82 7.28
C LEU A 92 11.28 -7.23 8.02
N ILE A 93 10.71 -8.39 7.70
CA ILE A 93 9.53 -8.96 8.40
C ILE A 93 9.84 -9.13 9.88
N ASN A 94 11.01 -9.65 10.23
CA ASN A 94 11.41 -9.83 11.62
C ASN A 94 11.60 -8.49 12.34
N GLN A 95 12.14 -7.46 11.67
CA GLN A 95 12.20 -6.11 12.23
C GLN A 95 10.80 -5.53 12.47
N MET A 96 9.89 -5.67 11.49
CA MET A 96 8.51 -5.18 11.58
C MET A 96 7.67 -5.88 12.66
N ARG A 97 8.10 -7.04 13.17
CA ARG A 97 7.43 -7.73 14.28
C ARG A 97 7.72 -7.12 15.65
N ASP A 98 8.71 -6.22 15.76
CA ASP A 98 8.93 -5.48 17.00
C ASP A 98 7.69 -4.61 17.31
N PRO A 99 7.09 -4.71 18.52
CA PRO A 99 5.92 -3.91 18.89
C PRO A 99 6.18 -2.40 18.87
N ASN A 100 7.45 -1.97 18.89
CA ASN A 100 7.86 -0.58 18.81
C ASN A 100 8.33 -0.17 17.40
N TYR A 101 8.16 -1.03 16.39
CA TYR A 101 8.50 -0.68 15.02
C TYR A 101 7.61 0.47 14.53
N ASP A 102 8.22 1.50 13.94
CA ASP A 102 7.50 2.69 13.49
C ASP A 102 6.49 2.34 12.37
N PRO A 103 5.17 2.52 12.61
CA PRO A 103 4.16 2.25 11.59
C PRO A 103 4.28 3.13 10.34
N ALA A 104 4.82 4.35 10.48
CA ALA A 104 5.05 5.23 9.34
C ALA A 104 6.15 4.69 8.43
N GLN A 105 7.26 4.23 9.02
CA GLN A 105 8.33 3.55 8.31
C GLN A 105 7.82 2.27 7.61
N ALA A 106 6.98 1.47 8.27
CA ALA A 106 6.40 0.27 7.66
C ALA A 106 5.56 0.61 6.41
N ALA A 107 4.72 1.64 6.50
CA ALA A 107 3.89 2.10 5.39
C ALA A 107 4.75 2.62 4.22
N ALA A 108 5.78 3.43 4.50
CA ALA A 108 6.71 3.95 3.50
C ALA A 108 7.44 2.82 2.74
N ILE A 109 7.92 1.81 3.47
CA ILE A 109 8.58 0.64 2.88
C ILE A 109 7.62 -0.11 1.97
N MET A 110 6.38 -0.37 2.44
CA MET A 110 5.38 -1.07 1.63
C MET A 110 5.05 -0.33 0.33
N GLN A 111 4.88 1.00 0.37
CA GLN A 111 4.61 1.81 -0.83
C GLN A 111 5.68 1.67 -1.90
N ARG A 112 6.94 1.47 -1.51
CA ARG A 112 8.07 1.25 -2.42
C ARG A 112 8.14 -0.18 -2.91
N ILE A 113 8.07 -1.17 -2.01
CA ILE A 113 8.16 -2.59 -2.37
C ILE A 113 7.07 -3.00 -3.38
N VAL A 114 5.82 -2.57 -3.17
CA VAL A 114 4.70 -2.97 -4.07
C VAL A 114 4.84 -2.43 -5.50
N ARG A 115 5.70 -1.43 -5.72
CA ARG A 115 5.98 -0.87 -7.05
C ARG A 115 7.11 -1.61 -7.76
N LEU A 116 7.92 -2.39 -7.04
CA LEU A 116 9.06 -3.08 -7.61
C LEU A 116 8.61 -4.32 -8.40
N PRO A 117 9.12 -4.51 -9.64
CA PRO A 117 8.82 -5.67 -10.46
C PRO A 117 9.63 -6.91 -10.05
N ILE A 118 9.73 -7.22 -8.75
CA ILE A 118 10.64 -8.26 -8.23
C ILE A 118 10.47 -9.61 -8.96
N PRO A 119 9.25 -10.17 -9.10
CA PRO A 119 9.10 -11.48 -9.75
C PRO A 119 9.37 -11.43 -11.26
N HIS A 120 9.13 -10.27 -11.89
CA HIS A 120 9.27 -10.06 -13.33
C HIS A 120 10.71 -9.72 -13.75
N TRP A 121 11.62 -9.48 -12.80
CA TRP A 121 13.02 -9.16 -13.13
C TRP A 121 13.71 -10.32 -13.85
N GLY A 122 13.48 -11.55 -13.38
CA GLY A 122 13.96 -12.76 -14.06
C GLY A 122 13.29 -13.03 -15.40
N GLU A 123 12.04 -12.57 -15.59
CA GLU A 123 11.37 -12.67 -16.90
C GLU A 123 12.07 -11.79 -17.95
N LEU A 124 12.51 -10.59 -17.58
CA LEU A 124 13.34 -9.74 -18.44
C LEU A 124 14.67 -10.42 -18.78
N ASP A 125 15.30 -11.10 -17.82
CA ASP A 125 16.54 -11.85 -18.04
C ASP A 125 16.34 -13.04 -18.99
N ALA A 126 15.20 -13.72 -18.92
CA ALA A 126 14.83 -14.79 -19.83
C ALA A 126 14.62 -14.29 -21.28
N VAL A 127 13.94 -13.15 -21.45
CA VAL A 127 13.77 -12.50 -22.76
C VAL A 127 15.11 -12.05 -23.31
N GLU A 128 15.97 -11.44 -22.49
CA GLU A 128 17.31 -11.03 -22.92
C GLU A 128 18.17 -12.24 -23.31
N SER A 129 18.07 -13.35 -22.58
CA SER A 129 18.77 -14.59 -22.92
C SER A 129 18.32 -15.15 -24.27
N PHE A 130 17.02 -15.09 -24.58
CA PHE A 130 16.50 -15.45 -25.89
C PHE A 130 17.08 -14.54 -26.98
N VAL A 131 17.02 -13.21 -26.79
CA VAL A 131 17.61 -12.22 -27.72
C VAL A 131 19.08 -12.54 -28.00
N ARG A 132 19.85 -12.83 -26.95
CA ARG A 132 21.28 -13.13 -27.08
C ARG A 132 21.57 -14.41 -27.84
N LYS A 133 20.66 -15.37 -27.79
CA LYS A 133 20.83 -16.68 -28.43
C LYS A 133 20.34 -16.70 -29.88
N GLU A 134 19.23 -16.03 -30.17
CA GLU A 134 18.50 -16.15 -31.45
C GLU A 134 18.71 -14.96 -32.39
N LEU A 135 19.28 -13.84 -31.91
CA LEU A 135 19.61 -12.66 -32.69
C LEU A 135 21.11 -12.43 -32.71
N GLU A 136 21.59 -11.80 -33.79
CA GLU A 136 23.01 -11.51 -34.00
C GLU A 136 23.22 -10.05 -34.45
N GLY A 137 24.46 -9.56 -34.33
CA GLY A 137 24.88 -8.27 -34.84
C GLY A 137 24.13 -7.08 -34.22
N ASP A 138 23.80 -6.09 -35.06
CA ASP A 138 23.19 -4.83 -34.63
C ASP A 138 21.80 -5.04 -34.02
N GLU A 139 21.03 -5.98 -34.53
CA GLU A 139 19.68 -6.28 -34.04
C GLU A 139 19.71 -6.75 -32.58
N GLN A 140 20.61 -7.69 -32.28
CA GLN A 140 20.85 -8.17 -30.91
C GLN A 140 21.27 -7.02 -29.99
N GLN A 141 22.20 -6.17 -30.43
CA GLN A 141 22.70 -5.05 -29.64
C GLN A 141 21.60 -4.02 -29.35
N GLN A 142 20.76 -3.70 -30.34
CA GLN A 142 19.63 -2.80 -30.15
C GLN A 142 18.61 -3.38 -29.19
N ALA A 143 18.25 -4.67 -29.32
CA ALA A 143 17.30 -5.33 -28.42
C ALA A 143 17.79 -5.34 -26.97
N VAL A 144 19.04 -5.75 -26.73
CA VAL A 144 19.67 -5.73 -25.39
C VAL A 144 19.71 -4.31 -24.83
N LYS A 145 20.02 -3.30 -25.66
CA LYS A 145 19.98 -1.90 -25.24
C LYS A 145 18.59 -1.51 -24.74
N GLN A 146 17.53 -1.80 -25.47
CA GLN A 146 16.17 -1.43 -25.04
C GLN A 146 15.75 -2.10 -23.73
N LEU A 147 16.08 -3.39 -23.54
CA LEU A 147 15.82 -4.08 -22.27
C LEU A 147 16.62 -3.47 -21.11
N SER A 148 17.89 -3.08 -21.33
CA SER A 148 18.69 -2.39 -20.31
C SER A 148 18.10 -1.01 -19.94
N ARG A 149 17.54 -0.28 -20.90
CA ARG A 149 16.88 1.02 -20.65
C ARG A 149 15.62 0.85 -19.81
N VAL A 150 14.86 -0.24 -19.99
CA VAL A 150 13.71 -0.55 -19.14
C VAL A 150 14.14 -0.82 -17.70
N ARG A 151 15.19 -1.63 -17.49
CA ARG A 151 15.74 -1.85 -16.14
C ARG A 151 16.19 -0.53 -15.51
N ARG A 152 16.83 0.33 -16.30
CA ARG A 152 17.23 1.67 -15.84
C ARG A 152 16.04 2.54 -15.42
N ALA A 153 14.92 2.48 -16.15
CA ALA A 153 13.71 3.20 -15.77
C ALA A 153 13.17 2.76 -14.39
N VAL A 154 13.25 1.46 -14.08
CA VAL A 154 12.88 0.93 -12.76
C VAL A 154 13.85 1.43 -11.68
N GLU A 155 15.17 1.36 -11.93
CA GLU A 155 16.18 1.88 -10.99
C GLU A 155 16.01 3.37 -10.68
N MET A 156 15.51 4.15 -11.64
CA MET A 156 15.25 5.59 -11.49
C MET A 156 13.85 5.89 -10.95
N ASN A 157 13.07 4.88 -10.54
CA ASN A 157 11.69 4.99 -10.08
C ASN A 157 10.72 5.63 -11.11
N GLN A 158 11.06 5.58 -12.39
CA GLN A 158 10.25 6.08 -13.51
C GLN A 158 9.35 5.00 -14.13
N ALA A 159 9.58 3.73 -13.80
CA ALA A 159 8.76 2.60 -14.19
C ALA A 159 8.40 1.74 -12.97
N THR A 160 7.22 1.14 -13.00
CA THR A 160 6.68 0.29 -11.94
C THR A 160 6.43 -1.13 -12.44
N VAL A 161 6.04 -2.01 -11.53
CA VAL A 161 5.54 -3.36 -11.85
C VAL A 161 4.50 -3.38 -12.97
N PHE A 162 3.59 -2.40 -13.03
CA PHE A 162 2.57 -2.34 -14.09
C PHE A 162 3.17 -2.09 -15.47
N ASP A 163 4.16 -1.20 -15.56
CA ASP A 163 4.86 -0.92 -16.81
C ASP A 163 5.64 -2.15 -17.31
N ILE A 164 6.26 -2.90 -16.38
CA ILE A 164 7.00 -4.11 -16.75
C ILE A 164 6.06 -5.24 -17.18
N VAL A 165 4.93 -5.39 -16.48
CA VAL A 165 3.86 -6.33 -16.83
C VAL A 165 3.33 -6.07 -18.25
N ASP A 166 3.15 -4.81 -18.64
CA ASP A 166 2.73 -4.38 -19.99
C ASP A 166 3.81 -4.67 -21.05
N VAL A 167 5.08 -4.37 -20.74
CA VAL A 167 6.20 -4.68 -21.65
C VAL A 167 6.31 -6.18 -21.93
N LEU A 168 6.12 -7.01 -20.91
CA LEU A 168 6.23 -8.47 -21.00
C LEU A 168 4.96 -9.18 -21.44
N GLU A 169 3.83 -8.47 -21.62
CA GLU A 169 2.55 -9.07 -22.02
C GLU A 169 2.66 -9.97 -23.27
N PRO A 170 3.38 -9.61 -24.35
CA PRO A 170 3.44 -10.45 -25.55
C PRO A 170 4.04 -11.84 -25.32
N VAL A 171 4.88 -12.00 -24.29
CA VAL A 171 5.58 -13.25 -23.96
C VAL A 171 4.97 -13.98 -22.76
N ALA A 172 3.85 -13.51 -22.22
CA ALA A 172 3.23 -14.09 -21.03
C ALA A 172 1.92 -14.83 -21.32
N VAL A 173 1.57 -15.70 -20.37
CA VAL A 173 0.32 -16.44 -20.33
C VAL A 173 -0.26 -16.30 -18.92
N ILE A 174 -1.56 -16.04 -18.83
CA ILE A 174 -2.29 -16.04 -17.57
C ILE A 174 -2.47 -17.49 -17.12
N ASP A 175 -2.12 -17.77 -15.87
CA ASP A 175 -2.19 -19.12 -15.29
C ASP A 175 -2.52 -19.10 -13.80
N GLU A 176 -2.57 -20.28 -13.18
CA GLU A 176 -2.88 -20.47 -11.76
C GLU A 176 -1.67 -20.29 -10.83
N THR A 177 -0.56 -19.74 -11.32
CA THR A 177 0.58 -19.45 -10.44
C THR A 177 0.21 -18.41 -9.39
N PRO A 178 0.91 -18.34 -8.24
CA PRO A 178 0.70 -17.30 -7.23
C PRO A 178 0.83 -15.86 -7.74
N ILE A 179 1.56 -15.65 -8.85
CA ILE A 179 1.71 -14.36 -9.53
C ILE A 179 0.56 -14.12 -10.54
N GLY A 180 -0.16 -15.17 -10.92
CA GLY A 180 -1.26 -15.15 -11.90
C GLY A 180 -0.81 -15.10 -13.36
N ARG A 181 0.50 -15.28 -13.61
CA ARG A 181 1.08 -15.36 -14.95
C ARG A 181 2.44 -16.04 -14.93
N SER A 182 2.81 -16.59 -16.08
CA SER A 182 4.17 -17.05 -16.38
C SER A 182 4.57 -16.69 -17.81
N LEU A 183 5.84 -16.90 -18.15
CA LEU A 183 6.30 -16.81 -19.53
C LEU A 183 5.81 -17.99 -20.36
N LYS A 184 5.49 -17.73 -21.63
CA LYS A 184 5.24 -18.77 -22.64
C LYS A 184 6.38 -19.78 -22.62
N THR A 185 6.04 -21.08 -22.56
CA THR A 185 7.03 -22.18 -22.55
C THR A 185 7.99 -22.13 -23.75
N LYS A 186 7.51 -21.63 -24.89
CA LYS A 186 8.31 -21.38 -26.08
C LYS A 186 8.15 -19.92 -26.51
N LEU A 187 9.19 -19.13 -26.29
CA LEU A 187 9.27 -17.78 -26.83
C LEU A 187 9.42 -17.83 -28.36
N THR A 188 8.71 -16.94 -29.04
CA THR A 188 8.82 -16.77 -30.49
C THR A 188 9.50 -15.44 -30.79
N ARG A 189 10.16 -15.35 -31.95
CA ARG A 189 10.79 -14.10 -32.39
C ARG A 189 9.79 -12.96 -32.51
N GLN A 190 8.60 -13.23 -33.06
CA GLN A 190 7.54 -12.25 -33.18
C GLN A 190 7.12 -11.66 -31.82
N ASP A 191 6.91 -12.51 -30.82
CA ASP A 191 6.52 -12.05 -29.47
C ASP A 191 7.63 -11.22 -28.83
N VAL A 192 8.89 -11.64 -28.99
CA VAL A 192 10.06 -10.94 -28.43
C VAL A 192 10.28 -9.60 -29.13
N ASP A 193 10.12 -9.51 -30.45
CA ASP A 193 10.22 -8.25 -31.18
C ASP A 193 9.17 -7.24 -30.66
N GLU A 194 7.96 -7.71 -30.33
CA GLU A 194 6.94 -6.86 -29.73
C GLU A 194 7.35 -6.38 -28.32
N VAL A 195 7.95 -7.25 -27.48
CA VAL A 195 8.52 -6.85 -26.19
C VAL A 195 9.58 -5.77 -26.38
N ILE A 196 10.48 -5.89 -27.36
CA ILE A 196 11.52 -4.88 -27.62
C ILE A 196 10.92 -3.54 -28.06
N VAL A 197 9.87 -3.56 -28.89
CA VAL A 197 9.15 -2.34 -29.29
C VAL A 197 8.49 -1.68 -28.08
N ARG A 198 7.82 -2.45 -27.21
CA ARG A 198 7.21 -1.94 -25.97
C ARG A 198 8.25 -1.40 -25.00
N ALA A 199 9.37 -2.11 -24.84
CA ALA A 199 10.51 -1.71 -24.02
C ALA A 199 11.08 -0.36 -24.47
N LYS A 200 11.27 -0.17 -25.78
CA LYS A 200 11.68 1.11 -26.35
C LYS A 200 10.69 2.23 -26.01
N ARG A 201 9.39 2.00 -26.22
CA ARG A 201 8.35 3.01 -25.93
C ARG A 201 8.31 3.39 -24.46
N LEU A 202 8.45 2.42 -23.55
CA LEU A 202 8.54 2.68 -22.11
C LEU A 202 9.78 3.53 -21.80
N ALA A 203 10.95 3.13 -22.30
CA ALA A 203 12.20 3.84 -22.06
C ALA A 203 12.18 5.27 -22.64
N ASP A 204 11.61 5.45 -23.83
CA ASP A 204 11.47 6.77 -24.46
C ASP A 204 10.49 7.66 -23.66
N ARG A 205 9.37 7.10 -23.17
CA ARG A 205 8.41 7.81 -22.29
C ARG A 205 9.05 8.22 -20.96
N ALA A 206 9.91 7.37 -20.41
CA ALA A 206 10.66 7.64 -19.18
C ALA A 206 11.90 8.53 -19.41
N GLU A 207 12.14 8.99 -20.65
CA GLU A 207 13.27 9.85 -21.02
C GLU A 207 14.64 9.23 -20.68
N ILE A 208 14.74 7.90 -20.73
CA ILE A 208 16.00 7.19 -20.48
C ILE A 208 16.93 7.41 -21.66
N THR A 209 18.17 7.83 -21.41
CA THR A 209 19.21 8.00 -22.44
C THR A 209 19.31 6.77 -23.35
N ASP A 210 19.44 6.98 -24.66
CA ASP A 210 19.54 5.90 -25.66
C ASP A 210 20.94 5.25 -25.68
N GLN A 211 21.29 4.60 -24.57
CA GLN A 211 22.52 3.84 -24.42
C GLN A 211 22.24 2.55 -23.64
N LYS A 212 23.20 1.63 -23.68
CA LYS A 212 23.15 0.42 -22.87
C LYS A 212 23.57 0.75 -21.43
N PHE A 213 22.87 0.17 -20.46
CA PHE A 213 23.22 0.24 -19.05
C PHE A 213 23.65 -1.13 -18.52
N ASP A 214 24.44 -1.12 -17.45
CA ASP A 214 24.80 -2.34 -16.75
C ASP A 214 23.59 -2.88 -15.97
N ARG A 215 23.49 -4.21 -15.86
CA ARG A 215 22.44 -4.86 -15.07
C ARG A 215 22.73 -4.67 -13.59
N VAL A 216 21.77 -4.15 -12.85
CA VAL A 216 21.77 -4.15 -11.39
C VAL A 216 20.86 -5.27 -10.86
N ASP A 217 21.31 -5.94 -9.81
CA ASP A 217 20.57 -7.02 -9.17
C ASP A 217 19.33 -6.49 -8.45
N MET A 218 18.25 -7.27 -8.43
CA MET A 218 17.01 -6.86 -7.78
C MET A 218 17.19 -6.73 -6.26
N ALA A 219 18.05 -7.56 -5.66
CA ALA A 219 18.45 -7.44 -4.26
C ALA A 219 19.06 -6.07 -3.94
N ASP A 220 19.85 -5.49 -4.85
CA ASP A 220 20.48 -4.19 -4.63
C ASP A 220 19.47 -3.05 -4.81
N ILE A 221 18.53 -3.19 -5.75
CA ILE A 221 17.41 -2.25 -5.92
C ILE A 221 16.52 -2.26 -4.66
N LEU A 222 16.14 -3.45 -4.19
CA LEU A 222 15.33 -3.62 -2.98
C LEU A 222 16.01 -3.02 -1.76
N ALA A 223 17.30 -3.30 -1.54
CA ALA A 223 18.05 -2.76 -0.42
C ALA A 223 18.05 -1.23 -0.43
N ARG A 224 18.26 -0.62 -1.61
CA ARG A 224 18.19 0.84 -1.77
C ARG A 224 16.80 1.37 -1.47
N GLU A 225 15.74 0.77 -2.03
CA GLU A 225 14.37 1.25 -1.77
C GLU A 225 13.95 1.11 -0.32
N ILE A 226 14.33 0.02 0.37
CA ILE A 226 14.13 -0.12 1.81
C ILE A 226 14.87 0.99 2.55
N GLN A 227 16.14 1.25 2.21
CA GLN A 227 16.91 2.28 2.89
C GLN A 227 16.34 3.68 2.65
N THR A 228 15.99 4.02 1.41
CA THR A 228 15.35 5.29 1.05
C THR A 228 14.03 5.46 1.79
N ALA A 229 13.22 4.40 1.92
CA ALA A 229 11.99 4.44 2.71
C ALA A 229 12.25 4.82 4.17
N LYS A 230 13.35 4.32 4.75
CA LYS A 230 13.71 4.58 6.15
C LYS A 230 14.23 6.01 6.36
N THR A 231 14.87 6.62 5.35
CA THR A 231 15.50 7.94 5.48
C THR A 231 14.64 9.09 4.93
N GLU A 232 13.96 8.87 3.82
CA GLU A 232 13.19 9.87 3.09
C GLU A 232 11.67 9.64 3.18
N GLY A 233 11.25 8.46 3.61
CA GLY A 233 9.84 8.08 3.71
C GLY A 233 9.27 7.52 2.40
N GLY A 234 7.93 7.54 2.34
CA GLY A 234 7.16 7.05 1.21
C GLY A 234 7.17 7.98 0.00
N TYR A 235 6.29 7.69 -0.96
CA TYR A 235 5.97 8.60 -2.08
C TYR A 235 4.83 9.54 -1.71
#